data_AF-A0A2P6MGR4-F1
#
_entry.id   AF-A0A2P6MGR4-F1
#
_cell.length_a   1.000
_cell.length_b   1.000
_cell.length_c   1.000
_cell.angle_alpha   90.00
_cell.angle_beta   90.00
_cell.angle_gamma   90.00
#
_symmetry.space_group_name_H-M   'P 1'
#
loop_
_entity.id
_entity.type
_entity.pdbx_description
1 polymer ?
#
loop_
_entity_poly.entity_id
_entity_poly.type
_entity_poly.pdbx_seq_one_letter_code
_entity_poly.pdbx_strand_id
1 'polypeptide(L)' 'MEKKYSLIVLDDNGETQQIPDPVNGTDMEEVFMENKDFACSFYDKLKEMYDGFSVKMLYK' A
#
# COMPACT_ATOMS: atom_id res chain seq x y z
N MET A 1 18.32 9.88 -4.55
CA MET A 1 17.27 9.03 -3.95
C MET A 1 16.26 8.78 -5.06
N GLU A 2 16.07 7.52 -5.42
CA GLU A 2 15.03 7.13 -6.38
C GLU A 2 13.68 7.45 -5.76
N LYS A 3 12.86 8.20 -6.49
CA LYS A 3 11.50 8.55 -6.07
C LYS A 3 10.66 7.28 -6.09
N LYS A 4 10.09 6.89 -4.95
CA LYS A 4 9.25 5.69 -4.83
C LYS A 4 7.91 6.05 -4.21
N TYR A 5 6.86 5.42 -4.70
CA TYR A 5 5.55 5.40 -4.05
C TYR A 5 5.58 4.35 -2.96
N SER A 6 5.02 4.67 -1.80
CA SER A 6 4.80 3.68 -0.75
C SER A 6 3.33 3.61 -0.38
N LEU A 7 2.86 2.39 -0.13
CA LEU A 7 1.47 2.09 0.19
C LEU A 7 1.41 1.41 1.56
N ILE A 8 0.55 1.94 2.43
CA ILE A 8 0.26 1.41 3.76
C ILE A 8 -1.25 1.36 3.96
N VAL A 9 -1.70 0.40 4.76
CA VAL A 9 -3.08 0.28 5.23
C VAL A 9 -3.10 0.42 6.74
N LEU A 10 -3.97 1.29 7.25
CA LEU A 10 -4.16 1.53 8.68
C LEU A 10 -5.56 1.09 9.09
N ASP A 11 -5.67 0.40 10.21
CA ASP A 11 -6.96 0.06 10.82
C ASP A 11 -7.62 1.28 11.50
N ASP A 12 -8.79 1.04 12.11
CA ASP A 12 -9.53 2.07 12.84
C ASP A 12 -8.77 2.64 14.06
N ASN A 13 -7.78 1.90 14.57
CA ASN A 13 -6.90 2.33 15.66
C ASN A 13 -5.67 3.09 15.16
N GLY A 14 -5.45 3.14 13.84
CA GLY A 14 -4.27 3.75 13.22
C GLY A 14 -3.05 2.82 13.18
N GLU A 15 -3.23 1.52 13.39
CA GLU A 15 -2.17 0.51 13.31
C GLU A 15 -2.00 -0.01 11.88
N THR A 16 -0.75 -0.15 11.45
CA THR A 16 -0.40 -0.69 10.13
C THR A 16 -0.77 -2.16 10.01
N GLN A 17 -1.43 -2.49 8.90
CA GLN A 17 -1.76 -3.86 8.56
C GLN A 17 -0.73 -4.47 7.62
N GLN A 18 -0.55 -5.77 7.76
CA GLN A 18 0.20 -6.56 6.79
C GLN A 18 -0.62 -6.66 5.49
N ILE A 19 -0.01 -6.21 4.39
CA ILE A 19 -0.60 -6.25 3.06
C ILE A 19 0.28 -7.06 2.10
N PRO A 20 -0.31 -7.82 1.17
CA PRO A 20 0.47 -8.65 0.26
C PRO A 20 1.26 -7.81 -0.73
N ASP A 21 2.59 -7.95 -0.79
CA ASP A 21 3.40 -7.34 -1.84
C ASP A 21 3.06 -7.99 -3.20
N PRO A 22 2.55 -7.23 -4.19
CA PRO A 22 2.17 -7.80 -5.48
C PRO A 22 3.36 -8.25 -6.33
N VAL A 23 4.60 -7.91 -5.96
CA VAL A 23 5.83 -8.32 -6.66
C VAL A 23 6.40 -9.60 -6.06
N ASN A 24 6.58 -9.63 -4.74
CA ASN A 24 7.26 -10.73 -4.06
C ASN A 24 6.30 -11.76 -3.44
N GLY A 25 5.00 -11.43 -3.35
CA GLY A 25 3.98 -12.30 -2.73
C GLY A 25 4.11 -12.44 -1.22
N THR A 26 4.96 -11.63 -0.58
CA THR A 26 5.16 -11.61 0.87
C THR A 26 4.33 -10.52 1.49
N ASP A 27 3.74 -10.79 2.66
CA ASP A 27 3.04 -9.76 3.41
C ASP A 27 4.03 -8.78 4.04
N MET A 28 3.74 -7.48 3.90
CA MET A 28 4.56 -6.38 4.39
C MET A 28 3.67 -5.26 4.95
N GLU A 29 4.16 -4.49 5.91
CA GLU A 29 3.42 -3.33 6.45
C GLU A 29 3.42 -2.12 5.48
N GLU A 30 4.45 -2.03 4.64
CA GLU A 30 4.63 -0.98 3.64
C GLU A 30 5.19 -1.58 2.35
N VAL A 31 4.50 -1.37 1.24
CA VAL A 31 4.92 -1.83 -0.08
C VAL A 31 5.44 -0.64 -0.88
N PHE A 32 6.63 -0.80 -1.47
CA PHE A 32 7.29 0.24 -2.27
C PHE A 32 7.16 -0.06 -3.76
N MET A 33 6.82 0.96 -4.55
CA MET A 33 6.59 0.87 -5.98
C MET A 33 7.23 2.05 -6.71
N GLU A 34 7.92 1.78 -7.80
CA GLU A 34 8.57 2.83 -8.60
C GLU A 34 7.61 3.42 -9.65
N ASN A 35 6.65 2.63 -10.11
CA ASN A 35 5.70 3.03 -11.13
C ASN A 35 4.42 3.59 -10.49
N LYS A 36 4.06 4.84 -10.85
CA LYS A 36 2.86 5.53 -10.35
C LYS A 36 1.56 4.82 -10.73
N ASP A 37 1.41 4.40 -11.99
CA ASP A 37 0.19 3.76 -12.48
C ASP A 37 -0.05 2.43 -11.76
N PHE A 38 1.04 1.69 -11.48
CA PHE A 38 0.99 0.49 -10.68
C PHE A 38 0.63 0.78 -9.22
N ALA A 39 1.21 1.82 -8.62
CA ALA A 39 0.87 2.25 -7.26
C ALA A 39 -0.60 2.67 -7.13
N CYS A 40 -1.13 3.42 -8.09
CA CYS A 40 -2.55 3.79 -8.12
C CYS A 40 -3.44 2.56 -8.28
N SER A 41 -3.11 1.65 -9.19
CA SER A 41 -3.88 0.41 -9.39
C SER A 41 -3.88 -0.48 -8.14
N PHE A 42 -2.76 -0.55 -7.43
CA PHE A 42 -2.67 -1.33 -6.20
C PHE A 42 -3.36 -0.63 -5.03
N TYR A 43 -3.29 0.70 -4.94
CA TYR A 43 -4.05 1.49 -3.98
C TYR A 43 -5.55 1.22 -4.07
N ASP A 44 -6.11 1.22 -5.29
CA ASP A 44 -7.54 0.95 -5.50
C ASP A 44 -7.89 -0.48 -5.06
N LYS A 45 -7.05 -1.47 -5.38
CA LYS A 45 -7.22 -2.85 -4.88
C LYS A 45 -7.19 -2.94 -3.36
N LEU A 46 -6.26 -2.24 -2.71
CA LEU A 46 -6.18 -2.22 -1.24
C LEU A 46 -7.45 -1.63 -0.63
N LYS A 47 -8.03 -0.60 -1.25
CA LYS A 47 -9.30 -0.02 -0.76
C LYS A 47 -10.47 -0.98 -0.89
N GLU A 48 -10.50 -1.82 -1.93
CA GLU A 48 -11.52 -2.85 -2.09
C GLU A 48 -11.32 -4.02 -1.11
N MET A 49 -10.08 -4.45 -0.88
CA MET A 49 -9.76 -5.58 0.00
C MET A 49 -9.90 -5.22 1.49
N TYR A 50 -9.52 -4.00 1.86
CA TYR A 50 -9.54 -3.51 3.24
C TYR A 50 -10.65 -2.47 3.41
N ASP A 51 -11.89 -2.88 3.14
CA ASP A 51 -13.06 -2.02 3.37
C ASP A 51 -13.14 -1.61 4.84
N GLY A 52 -13.38 -0.32 5.09
CA GLY A 52 -13.32 0.28 6.43
C GLY A 52 -11.94 0.75 6.89
N PHE A 53 -10.84 0.35 6.25
CA PHE A 53 -9.48 0.76 6.64
C PHE A 53 -9.04 2.02 5.89
N SER A 54 -8.07 2.74 6.46
CA SER A 54 -7.44 3.89 5.81
C SER A 54 -6.24 3.45 4.96
N VAL A 55 -6.42 3.44 3.64
CA VAL A 55 -5.32 3.21 2.69
C VAL A 55 -4.63 4.54 2.38
N LYS A 56 -3.30 4.58 2.49
CA LYS A 56 -2.47 5.77 2.20
C LYS A 56 -1.41 5.47 1.16
N MET A 57 -1.24 6.40 0.22
CA MET A 57 -0.14 6.41 -0.73
C MET A 57 0.77 7.61 -0.43
N LEU A 58 2.05 7.35 -0.18
CA LEU A 58 3.06 8.37 0.09
C LEU A 58 4.06 8.39 -1.08
N TYR A 59 4.65 9.56 -1.32
CA TYR A 59 5.71 9.72 -2.31
C TYR A 59 7.00 10.08 -1.57
N LYS A 60 7.97 9.17 -1.61
CA LYS A 60 9.25 9.23 -0.88
C LYS A 60 10.43 9.37 -1.83
#